data_AF-A0ABD5SKB6-F1
#
_entry.id   AF-A0ABD5SKB6-F1
#
_cell.length_a   1.000
_cell.length_b   1.000
_cell.length_c   1.000
_cell.angle_alpha   90.00
_cell.angle_beta   90.00
_cell.angle_gamma   90.00
#
_symmetry.space_group_name_H-M   'P 1'
#
loop_
_entity.id
_entity.type
_entity.pdbx_description
1 polymer ?
#
loop_
_entity_poly.entity_id
_entity_poly.type
_entity_poly.pdbx_seq_one_letter_code
_entity_poly.pdbx_strand_id
1 'polypeptide(L)'
;MTSLYDQLAECPQTKINVGGLSYDERAELRQIKVTQSTDLTNSGGAGRFTTVYYLEGDEPQAAEVFVETNRSQLEGIDFSKKNVVQRGVEREVYDWILHTLGKRELEKYESVVREVRPDENVTWVISCDHFDAYPMRRYSVGETPSVRIDGTSLRKLYDGFGEVITAADLEGYDTVEGDVRYVLEYYRVADGFACDPITHEGEMSIEKRDS
;
A
#
# COMPACT_ATOMS: atom_id res chain seq x y z
N MET A 1 -22.05 -3.20 -24.76
CA MET A 1 -21.67 -4.00 -23.59
C MET A 1 -21.84 -5.46 -23.94
N THR A 2 -20.75 -6.20 -23.94
CA THR A 2 -20.72 -7.65 -24.22
C THR A 2 -20.87 -8.44 -22.93
N SER A 3 -21.34 -9.68 -22.99
CA SER A 3 -21.46 -10.52 -21.79
C SER A 3 -20.12 -10.79 -21.10
N LEU A 4 -19.01 -10.71 -21.84
CA LEU A 4 -17.66 -10.79 -21.28
C LEU A 4 -17.29 -9.53 -20.49
N TYR A 5 -17.75 -8.37 -20.96
CA TYR A 5 -17.58 -7.12 -20.23
C TYR A 5 -18.40 -7.12 -18.93
N ASP A 6 -19.64 -7.61 -18.98
CA ASP A 6 -20.48 -7.75 -17.78
C ASP A 6 -19.81 -8.66 -16.74
N GLN A 7 -19.20 -9.78 -17.17
CA GLN A 7 -18.44 -10.65 -16.28
C GLN A 7 -17.23 -9.97 -15.64
N LEU A 8 -16.51 -9.14 -16.40
CA LEU A 8 -15.37 -8.37 -15.90
C LEU A 8 -15.79 -7.28 -14.92
N ALA A 9 -16.96 -6.67 -15.14
CA ALA A 9 -17.55 -5.68 -14.25
C ALA A 9 -18.09 -6.30 -12.95
N GLU A 10 -18.41 -7.60 -12.95
CA GLU A 10 -18.76 -8.33 -11.74
C GLU A 10 -17.53 -8.74 -10.94
N CYS A 11 -16.50 -9.28 -11.59
CA CYS A 11 -15.23 -9.61 -10.95
C CYS A 11 -14.07 -9.86 -11.94
N PRO A 12 -12.81 -9.75 -11.49
CA PRO A 12 -11.63 -10.12 -12.27
C PRO A 12 -11.62 -11.58 -12.73
N GLN A 13 -11.12 -11.82 -13.93
CA GLN A 13 -11.20 -13.12 -14.61
C GLN A 13 -9.81 -13.69 -14.93
N THR A 14 -9.63 -15.01 -14.81
CA THR A 14 -8.35 -15.70 -15.15
C THR A 14 -8.29 -16.22 -16.58
N LYS A 15 -9.44 -16.31 -17.27
CA LYS A 15 -9.56 -16.83 -18.63
C LYS A 15 -10.67 -16.11 -19.38
N ILE A 16 -10.30 -15.18 -20.24
CA ILE A 16 -11.25 -14.51 -21.15
C ILE A 16 -10.76 -14.60 -22.59
N ASN A 17 -11.72 -14.66 -23.52
CA ASN A 17 -11.42 -14.45 -24.93
C ASN A 17 -11.52 -12.95 -25.24
N VAL A 18 -10.39 -12.24 -25.17
CA VAL A 18 -10.32 -10.78 -25.42
C VAL A 18 -10.88 -10.40 -26.80
N GLY A 19 -10.83 -11.31 -27.78
CA GLY A 19 -11.43 -11.08 -29.11
C GLY A 19 -12.95 -10.95 -29.10
N GLY A 20 -13.62 -11.33 -28.01
CA GLY A 20 -15.06 -11.16 -27.82
C GLY A 20 -15.47 -9.80 -27.24
N LEU A 21 -14.51 -8.95 -26.84
CA LEU A 21 -14.76 -7.59 -26.38
C LEU A 21 -14.81 -6.60 -27.56
N SER A 22 -15.62 -5.54 -27.42
CA SER A 22 -15.65 -4.44 -28.38
C SER A 22 -14.32 -3.65 -28.38
N TYR A 23 -14.18 -2.64 -29.25
CA TYR A 23 -12.98 -1.80 -29.25
C TYR A 23 -12.88 -0.96 -27.96
N ASP A 24 -13.98 -0.32 -27.58
CA ASP A 24 -14.04 0.54 -26.39
C ASP A 24 -13.83 -0.28 -25.11
N GLU A 25 -14.48 -1.44 -25.02
CA GLU A 25 -14.33 -2.38 -23.89
C GLU A 25 -12.89 -2.89 -23.73
N ARG A 26 -12.15 -3.05 -24.84
CA ARG A 26 -10.73 -3.42 -24.80
C ARG A 26 -9.83 -2.29 -24.34
N ALA A 27 -10.25 -1.04 -24.48
CA ALA A 27 -9.47 0.10 -23.99
C ALA A 27 -9.52 0.21 -22.47
N GLU A 28 -10.60 -0.27 -21.85
CA GLU A 28 -10.79 -0.31 -20.39
C GLU A 28 -10.16 -1.56 -19.75
N LEU A 29 -9.91 -2.61 -20.55
CA LEU A 29 -9.31 -3.84 -20.08
C LEU A 29 -7.87 -3.62 -19.57
N ARG A 30 -7.58 -4.16 -18.39
CA ARG A 30 -6.24 -4.26 -17.80
C ARG A 30 -5.89 -5.74 -17.55
N GLN A 31 -4.61 -6.02 -17.30
CA GLN A 31 -4.16 -7.39 -16.99
C GLN A 31 -2.99 -7.41 -16.01
N ILE A 32 -3.03 -8.36 -15.07
CA ILE A 32 -1.89 -8.73 -14.24
C ILE A 32 -1.19 -9.90 -14.94
N LYS A 33 -0.03 -9.61 -15.55
CA LYS A 33 0.75 -10.59 -16.31
C LYS A 33 2.23 -10.55 -15.96
N VAL A 34 2.66 -11.50 -15.12
CA VAL A 34 4.08 -11.65 -14.78
C VAL A 34 4.77 -12.54 -15.81
N THR A 35 5.72 -11.96 -16.55
CA THR A 35 6.58 -12.71 -17.48
C THR A 35 7.90 -13.04 -16.79
N GLN A 36 8.36 -14.29 -16.89
CA GLN A 36 9.66 -14.67 -16.34
C GLN A 36 10.79 -13.94 -17.05
N SER A 37 11.77 -13.47 -16.28
CA SER A 37 13.01 -12.87 -16.76
C SER A 37 14.18 -13.64 -16.15
N THR A 38 15.20 -13.92 -16.95
CA THR A 38 16.39 -14.67 -16.57
C THR A 38 17.34 -13.92 -15.62
N ASP A 39 17.16 -12.61 -15.44
CA ASP A 39 18.11 -11.73 -14.76
C ASP A 39 17.73 -11.44 -13.30
N LEU A 40 17.23 -12.44 -12.57
CA LEU A 40 16.72 -12.26 -11.21
C LEU A 40 17.51 -13.09 -10.20
N THR A 41 17.78 -12.47 -9.05
CA THR A 41 18.50 -13.07 -7.91
C THR A 41 17.62 -13.99 -7.06
N ASN A 42 16.33 -14.10 -7.40
CA ASN A 42 15.36 -14.94 -6.70
C ASN A 42 15.43 -16.37 -7.27
N SER A 43 15.73 -17.35 -6.42
CA SER A 43 15.84 -18.77 -6.79
C SER A 43 14.53 -19.55 -6.59
N GLY A 44 13.51 -18.91 -6.00
CA GLY A 44 12.19 -19.50 -5.75
C GLY A 44 11.09 -18.90 -6.63
N GLY A 45 10.14 -19.74 -7.07
CA GLY A 45 9.04 -19.38 -7.98
C GLY A 45 9.20 -19.91 -9.40
N ALA A 46 9.41 -21.22 -9.57
CA ALA A 46 9.75 -21.84 -10.88
C ALA A 46 8.57 -22.01 -11.87
N GLY A 47 7.41 -21.40 -11.62
CA GLY A 47 6.19 -21.61 -12.41
C GLY A 47 5.79 -20.41 -13.29
N ARG A 48 5.01 -20.67 -14.33
CA ARG A 48 4.29 -19.62 -15.08
C ARG A 48 3.11 -19.14 -14.24
N PHE A 49 2.97 -17.83 -14.09
CA PHE A 49 1.80 -17.23 -13.45
C PHE A 49 0.58 -17.28 -14.39
N THR A 50 -0.57 -17.55 -13.81
CA THR A 50 -1.87 -17.36 -14.47
C THR A 50 -2.14 -15.87 -14.57
N THR A 51 -2.44 -15.40 -15.78
CA THR A 51 -2.85 -14.01 -16.04
C THR A 51 -4.23 -13.75 -15.44
N VAL A 52 -4.41 -12.58 -14.83
CA VAL A 52 -5.73 -12.06 -14.42
C VAL A 52 -6.07 -10.85 -15.28
N TYR A 53 -7.32 -10.76 -15.71
CA TYR A 53 -7.90 -9.69 -16.50
C TYR A 53 -8.94 -8.96 -15.64
N TYR A 54 -8.95 -7.63 -15.71
CA TYR A 54 -9.81 -6.80 -14.86
C TYR A 54 -10.09 -5.47 -15.57
N LEU A 55 -11.02 -4.67 -15.04
CA LEU A 55 -11.28 -3.31 -15.50
C LEU A 55 -10.51 -2.30 -14.63
N GLU A 56 -10.17 -1.15 -15.18
CA GLU A 56 -9.54 -0.06 -14.43
C GLU A 56 -10.35 0.29 -13.17
N GLY A 57 -9.69 0.37 -12.01
CA GLY A 57 -10.33 0.58 -10.71
C GLY A 57 -10.53 -0.69 -9.88
N ASP A 58 -10.42 -1.88 -10.49
CA ASP A 58 -10.55 -3.16 -9.80
C ASP A 58 -9.19 -3.74 -9.35
N GLU A 59 -8.14 -2.92 -9.25
CA GLU A 59 -6.78 -3.37 -8.87
C GLU A 59 -6.74 -4.18 -7.57
N PRO A 60 -7.45 -3.80 -6.47
CA PRO A 60 -7.44 -4.58 -5.24
C PRO A 60 -8.03 -5.99 -5.41
N GLN A 61 -9.17 -6.08 -6.10
CA GLN A 61 -9.85 -7.36 -6.35
C GLN A 61 -9.04 -8.22 -7.33
N ALA A 62 -8.42 -7.59 -8.34
CA ALA A 62 -7.58 -8.29 -9.31
C ALA A 62 -6.33 -8.88 -8.63
N ALA A 63 -5.73 -8.13 -7.71
CA ALA A 63 -4.63 -8.61 -6.89
C ALA A 63 -5.05 -9.80 -6.01
N GLU A 64 -6.24 -9.76 -5.41
CA GLU A 64 -6.79 -10.87 -4.64
C GLU A 64 -6.93 -12.14 -5.48
N VAL A 65 -7.64 -12.06 -6.61
CA VAL A 65 -7.79 -13.18 -7.55
C VAL A 65 -6.43 -13.70 -8.04
N PHE A 66 -5.48 -12.79 -8.30
CA PHE A 66 -4.12 -13.16 -8.70
C PHE A 66 -3.39 -13.92 -7.60
N VAL A 67 -3.47 -13.47 -6.34
CA VAL A 67 -2.85 -14.11 -5.19
C VAL A 67 -3.47 -15.47 -4.93
N GLU A 68 -4.80 -15.59 -4.92
CA GLU A 68 -5.49 -16.86 -4.72
C GLU A 68 -5.11 -17.88 -5.80
N THR A 69 -5.12 -17.46 -7.06
CA THR A 69 -4.83 -18.33 -8.21
C THR A 69 -3.37 -18.78 -8.24
N ASN A 70 -2.45 -17.94 -7.77
CA ASN A 70 -1.00 -18.16 -7.88
C ASN A 70 -0.29 -18.35 -6.54
N ARG A 71 -1.05 -18.63 -5.47
CA ARG A 71 -0.55 -18.64 -4.08
C ARG A 71 0.71 -19.48 -3.91
N SER A 72 0.70 -20.71 -4.41
CA SER A 72 1.84 -21.63 -4.28
C SER A 72 3.14 -21.11 -4.91
N GLN A 73 3.03 -20.39 -6.02
CA GLN A 73 4.18 -19.79 -6.69
C GLN A 73 4.66 -18.55 -5.95
N LEU A 74 3.73 -17.75 -5.41
CA LEU A 74 4.02 -16.52 -4.68
C LEU A 74 4.67 -16.80 -3.32
N GLU A 75 4.23 -17.84 -2.60
CA GLU A 75 4.83 -18.25 -1.32
C GLU A 75 6.30 -18.65 -1.44
N GLY A 76 6.74 -19.07 -2.63
CA GLY A 76 8.15 -19.38 -2.90
C GLY A 76 9.03 -18.15 -3.17
N ILE A 77 8.47 -16.93 -3.22
CA ILE A 77 9.21 -15.70 -3.54
C ILE A 77 9.66 -14.99 -2.26
N ASP A 78 10.94 -14.62 -2.21
CA ASP A 78 11.43 -13.66 -1.21
C ASP A 78 11.11 -12.23 -1.67
N PHE A 79 10.05 -11.64 -1.10
CA PHE A 79 9.58 -10.28 -1.41
C PHE A 79 10.42 -9.17 -0.78
N SER A 80 11.35 -9.49 0.12
CA SER A 80 12.32 -8.51 0.66
C SER A 80 13.38 -8.11 -0.40
N LYS A 81 13.50 -8.90 -1.47
CA LYS A 81 14.41 -8.67 -2.59
C LYS A 81 13.65 -8.35 -3.87
N LYS A 82 14.39 -7.78 -4.82
CA LYS A 82 13.89 -7.58 -6.19
C LYS A 82 13.43 -8.91 -6.77
N ASN A 83 12.18 -8.97 -7.25
CA ASN A 83 11.53 -10.21 -7.69
C ASN A 83 10.80 -10.06 -9.03
N VAL A 84 10.35 -11.19 -9.58
CA VAL A 84 9.64 -11.27 -10.87
C VAL A 84 8.36 -10.43 -10.87
N VAL A 85 7.60 -10.47 -9.78
CA VAL A 85 6.30 -9.80 -9.69
C VAL A 85 6.50 -8.30 -9.71
N GLN A 86 7.41 -7.78 -8.88
CA GLN A 86 7.74 -6.35 -8.82
C GLN A 86 8.13 -5.75 -10.18
N ARG A 87 8.79 -6.52 -11.05
CA ARG A 87 9.17 -6.05 -12.40
C ARG A 87 8.08 -6.26 -13.44
N GLY A 88 7.18 -7.22 -13.20
CA GLY A 88 6.20 -7.68 -14.17
C GLY A 88 4.85 -6.96 -14.11
N VAL A 89 4.59 -6.22 -13.04
CA VAL A 89 3.32 -5.52 -12.82
C VAL A 89 3.56 -4.06 -12.45
N GLU A 90 2.52 -3.25 -12.64
CA GLU A 90 2.54 -1.84 -12.21
C GLU A 90 2.66 -1.73 -10.69
N ARG A 91 3.22 -0.62 -10.21
CA ARG A 91 3.56 -0.49 -8.79
C ARG A 91 2.34 -0.65 -7.89
N GLU A 92 1.23 -0.02 -8.24
CA GLU A 92 -0.02 -0.10 -7.49
C GLU A 92 -0.54 -1.54 -7.37
N VAL A 93 -0.56 -2.27 -8.48
CA VAL A 93 -0.93 -3.70 -8.48
C VAL A 93 0.02 -4.51 -7.61
N TYR A 94 1.33 -4.23 -7.66
CA TYR A 94 2.30 -4.91 -6.81
C TYR A 94 2.04 -4.65 -5.31
N ASP A 95 1.64 -3.44 -4.96
CA ASP A 95 1.30 -3.07 -3.59
C ASP A 95 0.08 -3.83 -3.08
N TRP A 96 -0.97 -3.96 -3.89
CA TRP A 96 -2.14 -4.78 -3.54
C TRP A 96 -1.83 -6.27 -3.46
N ILE A 97 -0.94 -6.80 -4.33
CA ILE A 97 -0.47 -8.19 -4.21
C ILE A 97 0.23 -8.42 -2.86
N LEU A 98 1.12 -7.49 -2.46
CA LEU A 98 1.79 -7.57 -1.15
C LEU A 98 0.79 -7.43 0.00
N HIS A 99 -0.22 -6.58 -0.17
CA HIS A 99 -1.32 -6.41 0.78
C HIS A 99 -2.04 -7.73 1.03
N THR A 100 -2.55 -8.36 -0.03
CA THR A 100 -3.29 -9.62 0.09
C THR A 100 -2.43 -10.79 0.58
N LEU A 101 -1.11 -10.76 0.36
CA LEU A 101 -0.17 -11.74 0.92
C LEU A 101 0.16 -11.51 2.40
N GLY A 102 -0.30 -10.42 3.01
CA GLY A 102 0.07 -10.02 4.38
C GLY A 102 1.53 -9.61 4.53
N LYS A 103 2.24 -9.40 3.42
CA LYS A 103 3.61 -8.86 3.41
C LYS A 103 3.65 -7.35 3.60
N ARG A 104 2.50 -6.73 3.42
CA ARG A 104 2.24 -5.31 3.57
C ARG A 104 0.81 -5.18 4.05
N GLU A 105 0.50 -4.13 4.78
CA GLU A 105 -0.88 -3.71 5.04
C GLU A 105 -0.98 -2.26 4.60
N LEU A 106 -2.03 -1.92 3.85
CA LEU A 106 -2.23 -0.61 3.27
C LEU A 106 -3.61 -0.12 3.66
N GLU A 107 -3.64 1.04 4.28
CA GLU A 107 -4.85 1.76 4.66
C GLU A 107 -4.73 3.18 4.12
N LYS A 108 -5.62 3.54 3.19
CA LYS A 108 -5.65 4.85 2.56
C LYS A 108 -6.75 5.69 3.20
N TYR A 109 -6.36 6.83 3.75
CA TYR A 109 -7.25 7.86 4.29
C TYR A 109 -7.27 9.06 3.32
N GLU A 110 -8.06 10.08 3.65
CA GLU A 110 -8.20 11.28 2.80
C GLU A 110 -6.85 11.95 2.53
N SER A 111 -6.05 12.18 3.57
CA SER A 111 -4.79 12.95 3.47
C SER A 111 -3.52 12.11 3.58
N VAL A 112 -3.61 10.87 4.10
CA VAL A 112 -2.45 9.99 4.35
C VAL A 112 -2.72 8.55 3.97
N VAL A 113 -1.64 7.84 3.66
CA VAL A 113 -1.61 6.39 3.52
C VAL A 113 -0.75 5.82 4.63
N ARG A 114 -1.31 4.88 5.39
CA ARG A 114 -0.59 4.04 6.34
C ARG A 114 -0.17 2.76 5.63
N GLU A 115 1.13 2.48 5.64
CA GLU A 115 1.70 1.22 5.17
C GLU A 115 2.40 0.50 6.32
N VAL A 116 1.94 -0.68 6.71
CA VAL A 116 2.64 -1.55 7.67
C VAL A 116 3.42 -2.60 6.90
N ARG A 117 4.64 -2.89 7.36
CA ARG A 117 5.47 -4.01 6.92
C ARG A 117 5.71 -4.94 8.10
N PRO A 118 4.84 -5.93 8.33
CA PRO A 118 4.90 -6.77 9.52
C PRO A 118 6.25 -7.48 9.69
N ASP A 119 6.82 -8.01 8.61
CA ASP A 119 8.09 -8.73 8.61
C ASP A 119 9.29 -7.83 9.02
N GLU A 120 9.20 -6.52 8.75
CA GLU A 120 10.24 -5.52 9.09
C GLU A 120 9.94 -4.82 10.43
N ASN A 121 8.73 -4.98 10.99
CA ASN A 121 8.21 -4.16 12.10
C ASN A 121 8.33 -2.64 11.84
N VAL A 122 8.04 -2.25 10.59
CA VAL A 122 8.10 -0.85 10.14
C VAL A 122 6.71 -0.39 9.74
N THR A 123 6.33 0.81 10.16
CA THR A 123 5.16 1.53 9.65
C THR A 123 5.61 2.79 8.92
N TRP A 124 5.07 3.02 7.73
CA TRP A 124 5.18 4.29 7.03
C TRP A 124 3.84 5.02 7.10
N VAL A 125 3.90 6.32 7.31
CA VAL A 125 2.77 7.23 7.07
C VAL A 125 3.22 8.23 6.01
N ILE A 126 2.48 8.30 4.91
CA ILE A 126 2.87 9.01 3.69
C ILE A 126 1.72 9.90 3.27
N SER A 127 1.98 11.11 2.80
CA SER A 127 0.96 11.93 2.13
C SER A 127 0.27 11.14 1.01
N CYS A 128 -1.06 11.22 0.95
CA CYS A 128 -1.86 10.59 -0.08
C CYS A 128 -1.42 11.05 -1.49
N ASP A 129 -1.28 12.36 -1.70
CA ASP A 129 -0.82 12.94 -2.97
C ASP A 129 0.55 12.41 -3.39
N HIS A 130 1.50 12.32 -2.44
CA HIS A 130 2.84 11.82 -2.74
C HIS A 130 2.86 10.32 -3.04
N PHE A 131 2.04 9.56 -2.31
CA PHE A 131 1.89 8.13 -2.53
C PHE A 131 1.41 7.84 -3.96
N ASP A 132 0.41 8.59 -4.42
CA ASP A 132 -0.16 8.40 -5.76
C ASP A 132 0.77 8.96 -6.86
N ALA A 133 1.31 10.17 -6.68
CA ALA A 133 2.11 10.84 -7.71
C ALA A 133 3.51 10.21 -7.91
N TYR A 134 4.10 9.61 -6.87
CA TYR A 134 5.49 9.14 -6.90
C TYR A 134 5.66 7.67 -6.49
N PRO A 135 5.08 6.70 -7.23
CA PRO A 135 5.08 5.28 -6.89
C PRO A 135 6.47 4.67 -6.68
N MET A 136 7.48 5.20 -7.37
CA MET A 136 8.88 4.73 -7.27
C MET A 136 9.72 5.47 -6.23
N ARG A 137 9.18 6.52 -5.57
CA ARG A 137 9.91 7.41 -4.65
C ARG A 137 9.10 7.77 -3.40
N ARG A 138 8.31 6.83 -2.90
CA ARG A 138 7.45 7.01 -1.72
C ARG A 138 8.22 7.04 -0.40
N TYR A 139 9.33 6.31 -0.34
CA TYR A 139 10.03 6.03 0.92
C TYR A 139 11.32 6.84 1.01
N SER A 140 11.30 7.88 1.83
CA SER A 140 12.48 8.63 2.25
C SER A 140 12.14 9.36 3.55
N VAL A 141 13.15 9.67 4.37
CA VAL A 141 13.00 10.39 5.63
C VAL A 141 13.65 11.79 5.57
N GLY A 142 14.09 12.22 4.38
CA GLY A 142 14.69 13.53 4.16
C GLY A 142 13.65 14.61 3.86
N GLU A 143 13.53 14.99 2.60
CA GLU A 143 12.61 16.05 2.13
C GLU A 143 11.32 15.50 1.51
N THR A 144 10.90 14.31 1.90
CA THR A 144 9.68 13.68 1.39
C THR A 144 8.55 13.77 2.40
N PRO A 145 7.30 13.95 1.95
CA PRO A 145 6.12 14.03 2.80
C PRO A 145 5.74 12.64 3.34
N SER A 146 6.63 12.09 4.17
CA SER A 146 6.55 10.76 4.74
C SER A 146 7.34 10.65 6.03
N VAL A 147 6.88 9.77 6.89
CA VAL A 147 7.51 9.42 8.16
C VAL A 147 7.58 7.91 8.29
N ARG A 148 8.71 7.44 8.82
CA ARG A 148 8.99 6.05 9.16
C ARG A 148 8.93 5.88 10.67
N ILE A 149 8.22 4.86 11.11
CA ILE A 149 8.17 4.40 12.50
C ILE A 149 8.73 2.97 12.54
N ASP A 150 9.79 2.74 13.31
CA ASP A 150 10.47 1.45 13.43
C ASP A 150 10.29 0.87 14.85
N GLY A 151 10.07 -0.44 14.99
CA GLY A 151 10.11 -1.08 16.30
C GLY A 151 8.87 -0.87 17.19
N THR A 152 7.96 0.03 16.83
CA THR A 152 6.76 0.37 17.60
C THR A 152 5.53 0.61 16.71
N SER A 153 4.35 0.70 17.32
CA SER A 153 3.10 1.01 16.63
C SER A 153 2.67 2.45 16.89
N LEU A 154 1.94 3.02 15.92
CA LEU A 154 1.31 4.34 16.07
C LEU A 154 0.42 4.41 17.32
N ARG A 155 -0.29 3.32 17.64
CA ARG A 155 -1.09 3.25 18.87
C ARG A 155 -0.23 3.33 20.14
N LYS A 156 0.89 2.59 20.20
CA LYS A 156 1.82 2.66 21.33
C LYS A 156 2.44 4.03 21.50
N LEU A 157 2.82 4.69 20.39
CA LEU A 157 3.33 6.06 20.43
C LEU A 157 2.27 7.00 20.99
N TYR A 158 1.07 7.00 20.41
CA TYR A 158 -0.05 7.80 20.89
C TYR A 158 -0.32 7.59 22.38
N ASP A 159 -0.47 6.35 22.84
CA ASP A 159 -0.77 6.03 24.24
C ASP A 159 0.40 6.41 25.20
N GLY A 160 1.63 6.47 24.70
CA GLY A 160 2.83 6.80 25.49
C GLY A 160 3.02 8.30 25.78
N PHE A 161 2.41 9.18 24.99
CA PHE A 161 2.49 10.62 25.20
C PHE A 161 1.42 11.14 26.19
N GLY A 162 1.57 12.40 26.64
CA GLY A 162 0.59 13.09 27.46
C GLY A 162 -0.71 13.44 26.73
N GLU A 163 -1.46 14.39 27.28
CA GLU A 163 -2.71 14.90 26.68
C GLU A 163 -2.45 15.64 25.37
N VAL A 164 -1.37 16.43 25.30
CA VAL A 164 -0.93 17.11 24.08
C VAL A 164 0.23 16.35 23.47
N ILE A 165 0.18 16.15 22.15
CA ILE A 165 1.28 15.58 21.36
C ILE A 165 1.71 16.62 20.33
N THR A 166 2.95 17.07 20.45
CA THR A 166 3.57 18.04 19.54
C THR A 166 4.45 17.35 18.50
N ALA A 167 4.87 18.10 17.46
CA ALA A 167 5.89 17.62 16.52
C ALA A 167 7.22 17.35 17.22
N ALA A 168 7.63 18.25 18.13
CA ALA A 168 8.86 18.11 18.91
C ALA A 168 8.88 16.83 19.77
N ASP A 169 7.75 16.44 20.35
CA ASP A 169 7.64 15.18 21.12
C ASP A 169 7.93 13.95 20.25
N LEU A 170 7.50 13.97 18.98
CA LEU A 170 7.72 12.90 18.01
C LEU A 170 9.15 12.91 17.46
N GLU A 171 9.71 14.08 17.18
CA GLU A 171 11.10 14.24 16.71
C GLU A 171 12.12 13.79 17.76
N GLY A 172 11.79 13.90 19.05
CA GLY A 172 12.60 13.41 20.16
C GLY A 172 12.59 11.89 20.34
N TYR A 173 11.82 11.14 19.54
CA TYR A 173 11.65 9.70 19.68
C TYR A 173 12.51 8.94 18.66
N ASP A 174 13.51 8.18 19.13
CA ASP A 174 14.50 7.47 18.29
C ASP A 174 13.89 6.52 17.23
N THR A 175 12.64 6.08 17.44
CA THR A 175 11.94 5.18 16.51
C THR A 175 11.23 5.90 15.37
N VAL A 176 11.21 7.24 15.36
CA VAL A 176 10.45 8.06 14.40
C VAL A 176 11.42 8.89 13.58
N GLU A 177 11.39 8.71 12.26
CA GLU A 177 12.27 9.42 11.32
C GLU A 177 11.46 10.02 10.16
N GLY A 178 11.75 11.26 9.78
CA GLY A 178 11.10 11.96 8.67
C GLY A 178 10.12 13.03 9.12
N ASP A 179 9.12 13.32 8.30
CA ASP A 179 8.19 14.43 8.54
C ASP A 179 7.07 14.02 9.51
N VAL A 180 7.30 14.26 10.81
CA VAL A 180 6.41 13.85 11.91
C VAL A 180 4.99 14.44 11.82
N ARG A 181 4.78 15.50 11.04
CA ARG A 181 3.45 16.08 10.81
C ARG A 181 2.48 15.06 10.23
N TYR A 182 2.98 14.09 9.47
CA TYR A 182 2.15 13.01 8.94
C TYR A 182 1.70 12.01 10.02
N VAL A 183 2.45 11.83 11.12
CA VAL A 183 1.98 11.06 12.27
C VAL A 183 0.79 11.76 12.93
N LEU A 184 0.91 13.08 13.16
CA LEU A 184 -0.16 13.89 13.75
C LEU A 184 -1.40 13.91 12.84
N GLU A 185 -1.19 14.06 11.53
CA GLU A 185 -2.25 14.01 10.54
C GLU A 185 -2.94 12.64 10.50
N TYR A 186 -2.18 11.55 10.61
CA TYR A 186 -2.75 10.20 10.71
C TYR A 186 -3.65 10.05 11.93
N TYR A 187 -3.22 10.50 13.11
CA TYR A 187 -4.07 10.47 14.31
C TYR A 187 -5.35 11.27 14.12
N ARG A 188 -5.31 12.39 13.37
CA ARG A 188 -6.49 13.21 13.08
C ARG A 188 -7.53 12.49 12.22
N VAL A 189 -7.08 11.71 11.23
CA VAL A 189 -7.98 11.13 10.22
C VAL A 189 -8.32 9.66 10.42
N ALA A 190 -7.57 8.95 11.26
CA ALA A 190 -7.85 7.55 11.56
C ALA A 190 -8.85 7.41 12.71
N ASP A 191 -9.94 6.66 12.48
CA ASP A 191 -11.05 6.46 13.43
C ASP A 191 -10.64 5.86 14.80
N GLY A 192 -9.41 5.33 14.91
CA GLY A 192 -8.88 4.70 16.13
C GLY A 192 -8.26 5.67 17.16
N PHE A 193 -8.26 6.98 16.89
CA PHE A 193 -7.63 7.98 17.74
C PHE A 193 -8.62 9.08 18.12
N ALA A 194 -8.80 9.28 19.42
CA ALA A 194 -9.71 10.29 19.95
C ALA A 194 -8.91 11.58 20.20
N CYS A 195 -8.74 12.42 19.18
CA CYS A 195 -8.01 13.67 19.33
C CYS A 195 -8.59 14.80 18.47
N ASP A 196 -8.27 16.02 18.85
CA ASP A 196 -8.54 17.25 18.10
C ASP A 196 -7.23 17.90 17.62
N PRO A 197 -7.20 18.45 16.41
CA PRO A 197 -6.07 19.24 15.95
C PRO A 197 -6.02 20.58 16.71
N ILE A 198 -4.85 20.93 17.22
CA ILE A 198 -4.61 22.20 17.91
C ILE A 198 -3.34 22.87 17.37
N THR A 199 -3.16 24.14 17.67
CA THR A 199 -1.89 24.84 17.49
C THR A 199 -1.24 25.02 18.85
N HIS A 200 -0.07 24.43 19.05
CA HIS A 200 0.73 24.58 20.27
C HIS A 200 2.03 25.29 19.91
N GLU A 201 2.34 26.41 20.56
CA GLU A 201 3.55 27.22 20.31
C GLU A 201 3.78 27.62 18.84
N GLY A 202 2.71 27.70 18.03
CA GLY A 202 2.78 28.05 16.61
C GLY A 202 2.96 26.86 15.67
N GLU A 203 3.00 25.64 16.20
CA GLU A 203 3.16 24.41 15.43
C GLU A 203 1.89 23.54 15.43
N MET A 204 1.77 22.69 14.41
CA MET A 204 0.70 21.69 14.34
C MET A 204 0.89 20.67 15.47
N SER A 205 -0.17 20.41 16.22
CA SER A 205 -0.19 19.46 17.33
C SER A 205 -1.57 18.82 17.43
N ILE A 206 -1.70 17.81 18.27
CA ILE A 206 -3.00 17.23 18.61
C ILE A 206 -3.20 17.21 20.13
N GLU A 207 -4.45 17.33 20.56
CA GLU A 207 -4.89 17.15 21.94
C GLU A 207 -5.78 15.92 22.01
N LYS A 208 -5.48 15.00 22.91
CA LYS A 208 -6.31 13.82 23.16
C LYS A 208 -7.62 14.26 23.80
N ARG A 209 -8.73 13.69 23.33
CA ARG A 209 -10.02 13.85 23.98
C ARG A 209 -10.05 12.94 25.20
N ASP A 210 -10.48 13.48 26.33
CA ASP A 210 -10.82 12.66 27.50
C ASP A 210 -11.82 11.58 27.09
N SER A 211 -11.44 10.32 27.36
CA SER A 211 -12.27 9.14 27.11
C SER A 211 -13.30 8.94 28.22
#